data_AF-A0A8I2B7J4-F1
#
_entry.id   AF-A0A8I2B7J4-F1
#
_cell.length_a   1.000
_cell.length_b   1.000
_cell.length_c   1.000
_cell.angle_alpha   90.00
_cell.angle_beta   90.00
_cell.angle_gamma   90.00
#
_symmetry.space_group_name_H-M   'P 1'
#
loop_
_entity.id
_entity.type
_entity.pdbx_description
1 polymer ?
#
loop_
_entity_poly.entity_id
_entity_poly.type
_entity_poly.pdbx_seq_one_letter_code
_entity_poly.pdbx_strand_id
1 'polypeptide(L)'
;MPRLMTGWLCVGVSGKTVDGRNIDPQWLVYASETYDRQTYTALIWPRHHENNEVRCWSFNYGEIDALKYGRDGDKVKLYARLMPN
;
A
#
# COMPACT_ATOMS: atom_id res chain seq x y z
N MET A 1 14.81 -8.99 16.68
CA MET A 1 14.89 -7.55 17.03
C MET A 1 13.51 -6.94 16.82
N PRO A 2 12.97 -6.12 17.74
CA PRO A 2 11.71 -5.42 17.50
C PRO A 2 11.90 -4.41 16.38
N ARG A 3 11.04 -4.47 15.35
CA ARG A 3 11.03 -3.51 14.24
C ARG A 3 9.99 -2.44 14.53
N LEU A 4 10.33 -1.17 14.27
CA LEU A 4 9.36 -0.08 14.42
C LEU A 4 8.18 -0.30 13.47
N MET A 5 6.98 -0.08 13.99
CA MET A 5 5.73 -0.17 13.24
C MET A 5 4.92 1.10 13.45
N THR A 6 4.31 1.59 12.37
CA THR A 6 3.36 2.71 12.48
C THR A 6 2.03 2.24 13.07
N GLY A 7 1.15 3.20 13.37
CA GLY A 7 -0.28 2.92 13.43
C GLY A 7 -0.86 2.56 12.06
N TRP A 8 -2.19 2.58 11.95
CA TRP A 8 -2.88 2.43 10.67
C TRP A 8 -2.92 3.75 9.92
N LEU A 9 -2.31 3.78 8.74
CA LEU A 9 -2.26 4.97 7.87
C LEU A 9 -3.15 4.74 6.66
N CYS A 10 -3.96 5.73 6.28
CA CYS A 10 -4.76 5.67 5.05
C CYS A 10 -3.84 5.85 3.85
N VAL A 11 -3.73 4.82 3.01
CA VAL A 11 -2.83 4.79 1.83
C VAL A 11 -3.57 4.81 0.50
N GLY A 12 -4.90 4.69 0.52
CA GLY A 12 -5.72 4.78 -0.69
C GLY A 12 -7.19 4.97 -0.39
N VAL A 13 -7.91 5.63 -1.29
CA VAL A 13 -9.35 5.86 -1.21
C VAL A 13 -9.98 5.59 -2.57
N SER A 14 -11.12 4.91 -2.59
CA SER A 14 -11.84 4.62 -3.82
C SER A 14 -12.43 5.89 -4.47
N GLY A 15 -12.66 5.83 -5.77
CA GLY A 15 -13.24 6.90 -6.57
C GLY A 15 -12.23 7.58 -7.50
N LYS A 16 -12.58 8.79 -7.95
CA LYS A 16 -11.80 9.54 -8.95
C LYS A 16 -10.48 10.04 -8.39
N THR A 17 -9.41 9.84 -9.16
CA THR A 17 -8.06 10.35 -8.87
C THR A 17 -7.78 11.64 -9.65
N VAL A 18 -6.72 12.36 -9.26
CA VAL A 18 -6.32 13.64 -9.87
C VAL A 18 -5.98 13.52 -11.36
N ASP A 19 -5.55 12.34 -11.81
CA ASP A 19 -5.21 12.04 -13.20
C ASP A 19 -6.37 11.42 -14.00
N GLY A 20 -7.59 11.44 -13.46
CA GLY A 20 -8.81 11.02 -14.15
C GLY A 20 -9.11 9.52 -14.12
N ARG A 21 -8.24 8.70 -13.50
CA ARG A 21 -8.54 7.28 -13.25
C ARG A 21 -9.60 7.15 -12.14
N ASN A 22 -10.22 5.97 -12.07
CA ASN A 22 -11.15 5.62 -11.00
C ASN A 22 -10.67 4.38 -10.26
N ILE A 23 -10.50 4.49 -8.95
CA ILE A 23 -10.15 3.35 -8.08
C ILE A 23 -11.45 2.66 -7.71
N ASP A 24 -11.66 1.44 -8.22
CA ASP A 24 -12.80 0.61 -7.84
C ASP A 24 -12.72 0.29 -6.33
N PRO A 25 -13.78 0.52 -5.54
CA PRO A 25 -13.84 0.12 -4.13
C PRO A 25 -13.43 -1.34 -3.89
N GLN A 26 -13.78 -2.25 -4.79
CA GLN A 26 -13.50 -3.68 -4.68
C GLN A 26 -11.99 -3.97 -4.78
N TRP A 27 -11.21 -3.16 -5.50
CA TRP A 27 -9.76 -3.32 -5.56
C TRP A 27 -9.10 -3.11 -4.20
N LEU A 28 -9.60 -2.17 -3.41
CA LEU A 28 -9.06 -1.90 -2.07
C LEU A 28 -9.47 -2.98 -1.06
N VAL A 29 -10.69 -3.50 -1.18
CA VAL A 29 -11.15 -4.65 -0.38
C VAL A 29 -10.26 -5.86 -0.66
N TYR A 30 -10.12 -6.25 -1.93
CA TYR A 30 -9.29 -7.38 -2.32
C TYR A 30 -7.83 -7.20 -1.94
N ALA A 31 -7.25 -6.03 -2.15
CA ALA A 31 -5.88 -5.75 -1.72
C ALA A 31 -5.66 -6.05 -0.23
N SER A 32 -6.64 -5.74 0.62
CA SER A 32 -6.54 -6.04 2.05
C SER A 32 -6.83 -7.49 2.41
N GLU A 33 -7.73 -8.17 1.69
CA GLU A 33 -8.13 -9.55 1.98
C GLU A 33 -7.10 -10.57 1.48
N THR A 34 -6.39 -10.27 0.39
CA THR A 34 -5.44 -11.18 -0.24
C THR A 34 -3.98 -10.88 0.10
N TYR A 35 -3.70 -9.82 0.87
CA TYR A 35 -2.32 -9.50 1.24
C TYR A 35 -1.80 -10.46 2.29
N ASP A 36 -0.80 -11.25 1.90
CA ASP A 36 0.00 -12.06 2.80
C ASP A 36 1.49 -11.76 2.60
N ARG A 37 2.10 -11.24 3.65
CA ARG A 37 3.52 -10.90 3.68
C ARG A 37 4.41 -12.12 3.46
N GLN A 38 3.99 -13.31 3.89
CA GLN A 38 4.77 -14.55 3.72
C GLN A 38 4.80 -14.99 2.25
N THR A 39 3.72 -14.72 1.51
CA THR A 39 3.64 -15.00 0.08
C THR A 39 4.33 -13.92 -0.76
N TYR A 40 4.01 -12.64 -0.51
CA TYR A 40 4.65 -11.51 -1.19
C TYR A 40 4.69 -10.28 -0.29
N THR A 41 5.88 -9.92 0.20
CA THR A 41 6.06 -8.72 1.03
C THR A 41 6.04 -7.46 0.15
N ALA A 42 5.10 -6.55 0.41
CA ALA A 42 5.09 -5.24 -0.24
C ALA A 42 6.19 -4.34 0.34
N LEU A 43 6.95 -3.70 -0.55
CA LEU A 43 8.08 -2.83 -0.23
C LEU A 43 7.72 -1.36 -0.49
N ILE A 44 8.28 -0.46 0.31
CA ILE A 44 8.03 0.99 0.20
C ILE A 44 9.11 1.59 -0.69
N TRP A 45 8.69 2.11 -1.84
CA TRP A 45 9.60 2.75 -2.80
C TRP A 45 9.40 4.27 -2.81
N PRO A 46 10.48 5.05 -3.00
CA PRO A 46 10.39 6.50 -3.05
C PRO A 46 9.63 7.03 -4.28
N ARG A 47 9.54 6.24 -5.35
CA ARG A 47 8.88 6.60 -6.60
C ARG A 47 8.51 5.36 -7.42
N HIS A 48 7.65 5.54 -8.42
CA HIS A 48 7.47 4.57 -9.48
C HIS A 48 8.71 4.60 -10.39
N HIS A 49 9.32 3.44 -10.64
CA HIS A 49 10.46 3.31 -11.55
C HIS A 49 9.97 2.95 -12.94
N GLU A 50 10.60 3.54 -13.96
CA GLU A 50 10.28 3.29 -15.37
C GLU A 50 10.57 1.82 -15.77
N ASN A 51 11.63 1.24 -15.21
CA ASN A 51 12.03 -0.13 -15.46
C ASN A 51 12.76 -0.74 -14.25
N ASN A 52 13.06 -2.04 -14.35
CA ASN A 52 13.72 -2.78 -13.27
C ASN A 52 15.18 -2.37 -13.05
N GLU A 53 15.90 -1.92 -14.08
CA GLU A 53 17.29 -1.47 -13.94
C GLU A 53 17.38 -0.25 -13.03
N VAL A 54 16.52 0.75 -13.26
CA VAL A 54 16.46 1.96 -12.41
C VAL A 54 16.01 1.63 -10.99
N ARG A 55 15.16 0.60 -10.82
CA ARG A 55 14.73 0.13 -9.50
C ARG A 55 15.87 -0.49 -8.70
N CYS A 56 16.82 -1.19 -9.34
CA CYS A 56 17.99 -1.78 -8.67
C CYS A 56 18.88 -0.73 -7.99
N TRP A 57 18.84 0.52 -8.46
CA TRP A 57 19.62 1.64 -7.90
C TRP A 57 18.84 2.48 -6.89
N SER A 58 17.69 1.98 -6.42
CA SER A 58 16.83 2.70 -5.48
C SER A 58 16.75 1.98 -4.14
N PHE A 59 16.73 2.77 -3.07
CA PHE A 59 16.67 2.21 -1.71
C PHE A 59 15.22 1.89 -1.33
N ASN A 60 15.04 0.71 -0.75
CA ASN A 60 13.80 0.35 -0.08
C ASN A 60 13.67 1.16 1.23
N TYR A 61 12.55 1.85 1.41
CA TYR A 61 12.28 2.66 2.61
C TYR A 61 11.55 1.87 3.71
N GLY A 62 11.14 0.64 3.43
CA GLY A 62 10.52 -0.22 4.42
C GLY A 62 9.60 -1.26 3.80
N GLU A 63 8.78 -1.86 4.65
CA GLU A 63 7.87 -2.93 4.28
C GLU A 63 6.45 -2.63 4.76
N ILE A 64 5.47 -3.27 4.16
CA ILE A 64 4.10 -3.29 4.68
C ILE A 64 3.94 -4.50 5.59
N ASP A 65 3.51 -4.27 6.82
CA ASP A 65 3.22 -5.35 7.75
C ASP A 65 1.84 -5.97 7.50
N ALA A 66 0.82 -5.12 7.42
CA ALA A 66 -0.56 -5.55 7.25
C ALA A 66 -1.38 -4.49 6.51
N LEU A 67 -2.44 -4.96 5.85
CA LEU A 67 -3.45 -4.14 5.20
C LEU A 67 -4.82 -4.39 5.84
N LYS A 68 -5.67 -3.38 5.85
CA LYS A 68 -7.10 -3.51 6.15
C LYS A 68 -7.87 -2.47 5.35
N TYR A 69 -9.14 -2.73 5.08
CA TYR A 69 -10.04 -1.74 4.51
C TYR A 69 -10.96 -1.15 5.57
N GLY A 70 -11.50 0.03 5.30
CA GLY A 70 -12.60 0.64 6.05
C GLY A 70 -13.58 1.31 5.10
N ARG A 71 -14.87 1.32 5.45
CA ARG A 71 -15.91 2.02 4.69
C ARG A 71 -16.19 3.36 5.34
N ASP A 72 -16.32 4.40 4.51
CA ASP A 72 -16.66 5.76 4.90
C ASP A 72 -17.67 6.30 3.89
N GLY A 73 -18.96 6.17 4.24
CA GLY A 73 -20.07 6.42 3.32
C GLY A 73 -20.04 5.50 2.11
N ASP A 74 -19.98 6.09 0.92
CA ASP A 74 -19.89 5.41 -0.39
C ASP A 74 -18.46 5.02 -0.77
N LYS A 75 -17.45 5.41 0.03
CA LYS A 75 -16.04 5.18 -0.26
C LYS A 75 -15.46 4.05 0.57
N VAL A 76 -14.52 3.32 -0.02
CA VAL A 76 -13.63 2.39 0.65
C VAL A 76 -12.26 3.05 0.81
N LYS A 77 -11.68 2.94 1.99
CA LYS A 77 -10.32 3.38 2.31
C LYS A 77 -9.45 2.16 2.59
N LEU A 78 -8.24 2.15 2.03
CA LEU A 78 -7.21 1.16 2.35
C LEU A 78 -6.28 1.74 3.40
N TYR A 79 -6.05 0.98 4.47
CA TYR A 79 -5.12 1.31 5.52
C TYR A 79 -3.96 0.32 5.55
N ALA A 80 -2.76 0.83 5.79
CA ALA A 80 -1.55 0.03 5.93
C ALA A 80 -0.88 0.28 7.28
N ARG A 81 -0.24 -0.75 7.81
CA ARG A 81 0.75 -0.64 8.89
C ARG A 81 2.14 -0.78 8.27
N LEU A 82 2.96 0.26 8.38
CA LEU A 82 4.28 0.32 7.75
C LEU A 82 5.36 -0.11 8.75
N MET A 83 6.40 -0.75 8.23
CA MET A 83 7.65 -1.06 8.91
C MET A 83 8.81 -0.33 8.20
N PRO A 84 9.17 0.88 8.65
CA PRO A 84 10.30 1.60 8.09
C PRO A 84 11.62 0.84 8.27
N ASN A 85 12.57 1.07 7.35
CA ASN A 85 13.96 0.60 7.46
C ASN A 85 14.82 1.52 8.33
#